data_AF-A0A5E3WNR5-F1
#
_entry.id   AF-A0A5E3WNR5-F1
#
_cell.length_a   1.000
_cell.length_b   1.000
_cell.length_c   1.000
_cell.angle_alpha   90.00
_cell.angle_beta   90.00
_cell.angle_gamma   90.00
#
_symmetry.space_group_name_H-M   'P 1'
#
loop_
_entity.id
_entity.type
_entity.pdbx_description
1 polymer ?
#
loop_
_entity_poly.entity_id
_entity_poly.type
_entity_poly.pdbx_seq_one_letter_code
_entity_poly.pdbx_strand_id
1 'polypeptide(L)'
;MSYVAPAVQYEAEITPGDIVTVNNGAYAKREGLVVGSHIDYAGRQIVEVQFEPNEIYHAYYPAVTRVRRTVYTRPKRVPTVERHIYW
;
A
#
# COMPACT_ATOMS: atom_id res chain seq x y z
N MET A 1 -29.91 8.43 -18.89
CA MET A 1 -28.89 7.36 -19.00
C MET A 1 -27.54 7.96 -18.65
N SER A 2 -27.14 7.85 -17.39
CA SER A 2 -25.85 8.33 -16.87
C SER A 2 -24.83 7.19 -16.98
N TYR A 3 -23.78 7.39 -17.77
CA TYR A 3 -22.66 6.47 -17.85
C TYR A 3 -21.92 6.47 -16.51
N VAL A 4 -22.09 5.41 -15.72
CA VAL A 4 -21.22 5.11 -14.59
C VAL A 4 -19.94 4.53 -15.20
N ALA A 5 -18.90 5.36 -15.32
CA ALA A 5 -17.58 4.85 -15.67
C ALA A 5 -17.23 3.75 -14.65
N PRO A 6 -16.79 2.56 -15.09
CA PRO A 6 -16.26 1.59 -14.15
C PRO A 6 -15.11 2.28 -13.44
N ALA A 7 -15.24 2.48 -12.12
CA ALA A 7 -14.13 2.93 -11.32
C ALA A 7 -13.01 1.95 -11.60
N VAL A 8 -11.97 2.41 -12.31
CA VAL A 8 -10.72 1.67 -12.39
C VAL A 8 -10.33 1.52 -10.94
N GLN A 9 -10.54 0.32 -10.39
CA GLN A 9 -10.07 0.03 -9.05
C GLN A 9 -8.56 0.15 -9.17
N TYR A 10 -8.00 1.30 -8.79
CA TYR A 10 -6.59 1.39 -8.47
C TYR A 10 -6.40 0.37 -7.35
N GLU A 11 -5.96 -0.82 -7.74
CA GLU A 11 -5.89 -2.01 -6.92
C GLU A 11 -5.10 -1.71 -5.67
N ALA A 12 -5.83 -1.38 -4.61
CA ALA A 12 -5.33 -1.05 -3.29
C ALA A 12 -4.22 0.01 -3.31
N GLU A 13 -4.64 1.29 -3.32
CA GLU A 13 -3.82 2.48 -2.99
C GLU A 13 -2.60 2.08 -2.16
N ILE A 14 -1.44 2.07 -2.81
CA ILE A 14 -0.19 1.64 -2.21
C ILE A 14 0.20 2.73 -1.24
N THR A 15 0.19 2.40 0.04
CA THR A 15 0.42 3.34 1.13
C THR A 15 1.84 3.16 1.66
N PRO A 16 2.48 4.23 2.15
CA PRO A 16 3.72 4.11 2.90
C PRO A 16 3.59 3.08 4.03
N GLY A 17 4.57 2.18 4.14
CA GLY A 17 4.57 1.07 5.11
C GLY A 17 4.13 -0.28 4.55
N ASP A 18 3.64 -0.33 3.31
CA ASP A 18 3.37 -1.59 2.62
C ASP A 18 4.67 -2.25 2.14
N ILE A 19 4.68 -3.59 2.06
CA ILE A 19 5.76 -4.33 1.42
C ILE A 19 5.33 -4.66 -0.01
N VAL A 20 6.16 -4.25 -0.96
CA VAL A 20 5.91 -4.44 -2.40
C VAL A 20 7.05 -5.22 -3.02
N THR A 21 6.71 -6.02 -4.03
CA THR A 21 7.69 -6.61 -4.93
C THR A 21 7.79 -5.72 -6.15
N VAL A 22 9.01 -5.31 -6.44
CA VAL A 22 9.34 -4.61 -7.67
C VAL A 22 9.91 -5.62 -8.66
N ASN A 23 9.29 -5.70 -9.82
CA ASN A 23 9.81 -6.45 -10.96
C ASN A 23 10.58 -5.49 -11.88
N ASN A 24 11.84 -5.24 -11.56
CA ASN A 24 12.72 -4.43 -12.40
C ASN A 24 13.41 -5.37 -13.39
N GLY A 25 12.84 -5.66 -14.56
CA GLY A 25 13.20 -6.80 -15.45
C GLY A 25 14.68 -7.14 -15.70
N ALA A 26 15.65 -6.28 -15.37
CA ALA A 26 17.08 -6.59 -15.32
C ALA A 26 17.55 -7.35 -14.05
N TYR A 27 16.86 -7.16 -12.92
CA TYR A 27 17.09 -7.82 -11.64
C TYR A 27 15.82 -8.58 -11.25
N ALA A 28 15.98 -9.80 -10.73
CA ALA A 28 14.86 -10.61 -10.29
C ALA A 28 13.92 -9.83 -9.34
N LYS A 29 12.67 -10.33 -9.20
CA LYS A 29 11.67 -9.80 -8.27
C LYS A 29 12.30 -9.51 -6.90
N ARG A 30 12.29 -8.24 -6.49
CA ARG A 30 12.92 -7.79 -5.24
C ARG A 30 11.86 -7.17 -4.35
N GLU A 31 11.81 -7.61 -3.10
CA GLU A 31 10.88 -7.09 -2.10
C GLU A 31 11.49 -5.88 -1.40
N GLY A 32 10.68 -4.86 -1.15
CA GLY A 32 11.10 -3.67 -0.43
C GLY A 32 9.94 -2.96 0.25
N LEU A 33 10.29 -2.06 1.16
CA LEU A 33 9.35 -1.28 1.93
C LEU A 33 8.97 -0.02 1.16
N VAL A 34 7.67 0.26 1.04
CA VAL A 34 7.21 1.52 0.47
C VAL A 34 7.44 2.65 1.47
N VAL A 35 8.25 3.63 1.08
CA VAL A 35 8.51 4.84 1.88
C VAL A 35 7.61 5.99 1.43
N GLY A 36 7.29 6.06 0.14
CA GLY A 36 6.53 7.16 -0.43
C GLY A 36 5.92 6.82 -1.78
N SER A 37 5.08 7.73 -2.27
CA SER A 37 4.70 7.75 -3.68
C SER A 37 4.48 9.19 -4.11
N HIS A 38 4.80 9.50 -5.36
CA HIS A 38 4.60 10.81 -5.95
C HIS A 38 4.15 10.68 -7.40
N ILE A 39 3.62 11.77 -7.97
CA ILE A 39 3.20 11.82 -9.37
C ILE A 39 4.25 12.58 -10.16
N ASP A 40 4.70 12.01 -11.28
CA ASP A 40 5.65 12.68 -12.17
C ASP A 40 4.97 13.74 -13.07
N TYR A 41 5.78 14.49 -13.82
CA TYR A 41 5.29 15.52 -14.75
C TYR A 41 4.38 14.97 -15.86
N ALA A 42 4.41 13.65 -16.10
CA ALA A 42 3.59 12.95 -17.09
C ALA A 42 2.32 12.34 -16.46
N GLY A 43 2.02 12.63 -15.20
CA GLY A 43 0.83 12.14 -14.50
C GLY A 43 0.91 10.68 -14.06
N ARG A 44 2.10 10.06 -14.08
CA ARG A 44 2.31 8.66 -13.67
C ARG A 44 2.65 8.60 -12.19
N GLN A 45 2.06 7.63 -11.49
CA GLN A 45 2.39 7.37 -10.09
C GLN A 45 3.69 6.58 -9.99
N ILE A 46 4.66 7.15 -9.27
CA ILE A 46 5.94 6.55 -8.93
C ILE A 46 5.88 6.17 -7.45
N VAL A 47 6.27 4.93 -7.15
CA VAL A 47 6.38 4.42 -5.79
C VAL A 47 7.85 4.38 -5.40
N GLU A 48 8.16 4.93 -4.24
CA GLU A 48 9.49 4.92 -3.65
C GLU A 48 9.62 3.71 -2.72
N VAL A 49 10.51 2.80 -3.09
CA VAL A 49 10.71 1.54 -2.39
C VAL A 49 12.13 1.49 -1.84
N GLN A 50 12.26 1.30 -0.54
CA GLN A 50 13.54 1.12 0.11
C GLN A 50 13.91 -0.37 0.13
N PHE A 51 15.07 -0.67 -0.44
CA PHE A 51 15.73 -1.96 -0.37
C PHE A 51 16.87 -1.92 0.65
N GLU A 52 17.14 -3.06 1.26
CA GLU A 52 18.36 -3.26 2.05
C GLU A 52 19.58 -3.43 1.12
N PRO A 53 20.72 -2.75 1.36
CA PRO A 53 21.09 -1.95 2.52
C PRO A 53 21.05 -0.42 2.24
N ASN A 54 19.84 0.17 2.24
CA ASN A 54 19.59 1.61 2.11
C ASN A 54 19.57 2.19 0.68
N GLU A 55 19.12 1.41 -0.30
CA GLU A 55 18.89 1.87 -1.67
C GLU A 55 17.41 2.27 -1.84
N ILE A 56 17.13 3.50 -2.27
CA ILE A 56 15.76 3.93 -2.62
C ILE A 56 15.59 3.76 -4.12
N TYR A 57 14.61 2.94 -4.50
CA TYR A 57 14.29 2.65 -5.88
C TYR A 57 12.95 3.25 -6.26
N HIS A 58 12.92 3.93 -7.41
CA HIS A 58 11.70 4.50 -7.97
C HIS A 58 11.10 3.52 -8.95
N ALA A 59 9.98 2.93 -8.56
CA ALA A 59 9.29 1.95 -9.37
C ALA A 59 8.04 2.54 -9.99
N TYR A 60 7.89 2.33 -11.29
CA TYR A 60 6.71 2.74 -12.05
C TYR A 60 5.65 1.64 -11.99
N TYR A 61 4.39 2.04 -11.92
CA TYR A 61 3.30 1.11 -12.22
C TYR A 61 3.38 0.68 -13.71
N PRO A 62 3.15 -0.60 -14.06
CA PRO A 62 2.67 -1.74 -13.28
C PRO A 62 3.77 -2.67 -12.73
N ALA A 63 5.04 -2.25 -12.77
CA ALA A 63 6.17 -3.09 -12.34
C ALA A 63 6.18 -3.36 -10.82
N VAL A 64 5.32 -2.66 -10.07
CA VAL A 64 5.13 -2.83 -8.63
C VAL A 64 3.92 -3.71 -8.38
N THR A 65 4.13 -4.81 -7.67
CA THR A 65 3.05 -5.66 -7.17
C THR A 65 3.06 -5.63 -5.66
N ARG A 66 1.93 -5.28 -5.04
CA ARG A 66 1.80 -5.30 -3.58
C ARG A 66 1.84 -6.73 -3.06
N VAL A 67 2.76 -7.02 -2.14
CA VAL A 67 2.93 -8.35 -1.55
C VAL A 67 2.16 -8.44 -0.24
N ARG A 68 2.31 -7.41 0.60
CA ARG A 68 1.76 -7.43 1.96
C ARG A 68 1.27 -6.05 2.35
N ARG A 69 0.03 -6.00 2.80
CA ARG A 69 -0.53 -4.84 3.48
C ARG A 69 -0.18 -4.90 4.96
N THR A 70 0.59 -3.94 5.44
CA THR A 70 0.84 -3.80 6.89
C THR A 70 -0.30 -2.99 7.49
N VAL A 71 -1.42 -3.65 7.83
CA VAL A 71 -2.48 -2.99 8.62
C VAL A 71 -2.04 -2.99 10.07
N TYR A 72 -1.69 -1.82 10.60
CA TYR A 72 -1.67 -1.62 12.04
C TYR A 72 -3.11 -1.63 12.57
N THR A 73 -3.68 -2.83 12.75
CA THR A 73 -4.93 -2.99 13.48
C THR A 73 -4.64 -2.59 14.92
N ARG A 74 -4.92 -1.33 15.27
CA ARG A 74 -5.05 -0.95 16.68
C ARG A 74 -6.24 -1.74 17.22
N PRO A 75 -6.10 -2.51 18.31
CA PRO A 75 -7.24 -3.17 18.92
C PRO A 75 -8.28 -2.10 19.27
N LYS A 76 -9.49 -2.22 18.70
CA LYS A 76 -10.60 -1.33 19.09
C LYS A 76 -10.82 -1.54 20.58
N ARG A 77 -10.74 -0.46 21.36
CA ARG A 77 -11.14 -0.47 22.77
C ARG A 77 -12.61 -0.89 22.81
N VAL A 78 -12.87 -2.13 23.23
CA VAL A 78 -14.23 -2.59 23.51
C VAL A 78 -14.73 -1.83 24.75
N PRO A 79 -15.93 -1.23 24.73
CA PRO A 79 -16.49 -0.63 25.92
C PRO A 79 -16.76 -1.74 26.95
N THR A 80 -16.28 -1.55 28.18
CA THR A 80 -16.62 -2.42 29.32
C THR A 80 -18.10 -2.23 29.61
N VAL A 81 -18.91 -3.27 29.35
CA VAL A 81 -20.32 -3.26 29.73
C VAL A 81 -20.40 -3.61 31.22
N GLU A 82 -20.65 -2.62 32.07
CA GLU A 82 -20.96 -2.84 33.47
C GLU A 82 -22.39 -3.39 33.59
N ARG A 83 -22.52 -4.68 33.94
CA ARG A 83 -23.81 -5.32 34.17
C ARG A 83 -24.21 -5.16 35.63
N HIS A 84 -25.10 -4.20 35.91
CA HIS A 84 -25.76 -4.12 37.21
C HIS A 84 -26.85 -5.20 37.29
N ILE A 85 -26.68 -6.15 38.19
CA ILE A 85 -27.67 -7.19 38.49
C ILE A 85 -28.46 -6.68 39.70
N TYR A 86 -29.73 -6.37 39.50
CA TYR A 86 -30.67 -6.19 40.60
C TYR A 86 -31.42 -7.51 40.76
N TRP A 87 -31.22 -8.12 41.92
CA TRP A 87 -32.02 -9.23 42.41
C TRP A 87 -33.47 -8.80 42.65
#